data_AF-A0A953A4B1-F1
#
_entry.id   AF-A0A953A4B1-F1
#
_cell.length_a   1.000
_cell.length_b   1.000
_cell.length_c   1.000
_cell.angle_alpha   90.00
_cell.angle_beta   90.00
_cell.angle_gamma   90.00
#
_symmetry.space_group_name_H-M   'P 1'
#
loop_
_entity.id
_entity.type
_entity.pdbx_description
1 polymer ?
#
loop_
_entity_poly.entity_id
_entity_poly.type
_entity_poly.pdbx_seq_one_letter_code
_entity_poly.pdbx_strand_id
1 'polypeptide(L)'
;MSRASGVVGGKMLYRFVSGDVPITIVLYLVFWLWARGRVSLLRQVAVHDTPVWNWIGRFTLGIVLAFPVWVTLFDNWRQLLGYGYSPAKRWQSDPFDTALTAEPIRGITVALLVAGLLGCALLYARHRGSIPLAVMWAAIGLACIYFLNPIRIRLDVYLYGTQASLADPRPVDVGFILFWALGLYALIAGLLAAGAAQLFAVVALPVRLVYWLATRGRVEQEAPVYQVFQRKAQALHEPAAGGEPGAPTNSESVG
;
A
#
# COMPACT_ATOMS: atom_id res chain seq x y z
N MET A 1 32.47 -33.58 -3.17
CA MET A 1 31.56 -32.77 -4.01
C MET A 1 30.65 -31.81 -3.24
N SER A 2 30.54 -31.82 -1.90
CA SER A 2 29.58 -30.98 -1.14
C SER A 2 30.03 -29.54 -0.79
N ARG A 3 31.32 -29.19 -0.94
CA ARG A 3 31.81 -27.84 -0.63
C ARG A 3 31.38 -26.78 -1.67
N ALA A 4 31.30 -27.15 -2.95
CA ALA A 4 30.94 -26.21 -4.01
C ALA A 4 29.46 -25.78 -3.92
N SER A 5 28.56 -26.69 -3.55
CA SER A 5 27.13 -26.38 -3.34
C SER A 5 26.89 -25.50 -2.12
N GLY A 6 27.65 -25.69 -1.04
CA GLY A 6 27.56 -24.84 0.17
C GLY A 6 27.98 -23.40 -0.09
N VAL A 7 29.07 -23.20 -0.84
CA VAL A 7 29.56 -21.85 -1.22
C VAL A 7 28.59 -21.14 -2.15
N VAL A 8 27.95 -21.85 -3.08
CA VAL A 8 26.92 -21.27 -3.96
C VAL A 8 25.65 -20.93 -3.17
N GLY A 9 25.22 -21.80 -2.25
CA GLY A 9 24.08 -21.57 -1.37
C GLY A 9 24.26 -20.36 -0.44
N GLY A 10 25.42 -20.22 0.20
CA GLY A 10 25.73 -19.05 1.04
C GLY A 10 25.74 -17.74 0.26
N LYS A 11 26.31 -17.74 -0.96
CA LYS A 11 26.28 -16.56 -1.85
C LYS A 11 24.87 -16.16 -2.28
N MET A 12 24.00 -17.13 -2.55
CA MET A 12 22.60 -16.87 -2.89
C MET A 12 21.80 -16.35 -1.68
N LEU A 13 22.00 -16.94 -0.50
CA LEU A 13 21.35 -16.50 0.73
C LEU A 13 21.76 -15.07 1.09
N TYR A 14 23.05 -14.76 1.02
CA TYR A 14 23.55 -13.40 1.23
C TYR A 14 22.88 -12.41 0.28
N ARG A 15 22.87 -12.68 -1.03
CA ARG A 15 22.24 -11.82 -2.04
C ARG A 15 20.75 -11.64 -1.84
N PHE A 16 20.05 -12.71 -1.45
CA PHE A 16 18.64 -12.63 -1.11
C PHE A 16 18.45 -11.72 0.10
N VAL A 17 19.27 -11.90 1.15
CA VAL A 17 19.12 -11.17 2.41
C VAL A 17 19.45 -9.67 2.27
N SER A 18 20.53 -9.37 1.55
CA SER A 18 20.99 -8.01 1.29
C SER A 18 20.18 -7.28 0.22
N GLY A 19 19.46 -8.00 -0.65
CA GLY A 19 18.72 -7.44 -1.76
C GLY A 19 17.33 -6.88 -1.40
N ASP A 20 16.65 -6.33 -2.40
CA ASP A 20 15.32 -5.73 -2.29
C ASP A 20 14.17 -6.70 -2.64
N VAL A 21 14.48 -7.82 -3.29
CA VAL A 21 13.49 -8.82 -3.71
C VAL A 21 12.60 -9.30 -2.56
N PRO A 22 13.13 -9.65 -1.37
CA PRO A 22 12.29 -10.09 -0.27
C PRO A 22 11.32 -9.01 0.21
N ILE A 23 11.75 -7.75 0.23
CA ILE A 23 10.92 -6.61 0.64
C ILE A 23 9.72 -6.50 -0.31
N THR A 24 9.96 -6.61 -1.62
CA THR A 24 8.91 -6.54 -2.63
C THR A 24 7.96 -7.73 -2.60
N ILE A 25 8.47 -8.94 -2.34
CA ILE A 25 7.61 -10.11 -2.10
C ILE A 25 6.66 -9.85 -0.93
N VAL A 26 7.17 -9.33 0.19
CA VAL A 26 6.35 -9.00 1.36
C VAL A 26 5.34 -7.89 1.04
N LEU A 27 5.75 -6.84 0.31
CA LEU A 27 4.83 -5.79 -0.12
C LEU A 27 3.68 -6.35 -0.96
N TYR A 28 3.95 -7.20 -1.95
CA TYR A 28 2.89 -7.82 -2.75
C TYR A 28 2.04 -8.79 -1.94
N LEU A 29 2.62 -9.52 -0.99
CA LEU A 29 1.85 -10.38 -0.09
C LEU A 29 0.86 -9.55 0.74
N VAL A 30 1.30 -8.43 1.30
CA VAL A 30 0.45 -7.49 2.05
C VAL A 30 -0.63 -6.90 1.13
N PHE A 31 -0.26 -6.45 -0.08
CA PHE A 31 -1.23 -5.96 -1.06
C PHE A 31 -2.26 -7.02 -1.45
N TRP A 32 -1.82 -8.26 -1.67
CA TRP A 32 -2.69 -9.36 -2.04
C TRP A 32 -3.67 -9.72 -0.92
N LEU A 33 -3.18 -9.85 0.32
CA LEU A 33 -4.03 -10.10 1.49
C LEU A 33 -5.08 -9.00 1.67
N TRP A 34 -4.69 -7.73 1.51
CA TRP A 34 -5.61 -6.60 1.56
C TRP A 34 -6.61 -6.62 0.40
N ALA A 35 -6.14 -6.85 -0.83
CA ALA A 35 -6.95 -6.86 -2.04
C ALA A 35 -8.03 -7.95 -2.02
N ARG A 36 -7.71 -9.12 -1.46
CA ARG A 36 -8.64 -10.26 -1.37
C ARG A 36 -9.93 -9.90 -0.63
N GLY A 37 -9.84 -9.07 0.41
CA GLY A 37 -11.02 -8.61 1.15
C GLY A 37 -11.74 -7.41 0.51
N ARG A 38 -11.17 -6.80 -0.55
CA ARG A 38 -11.57 -5.48 -1.08
C ARG A 38 -11.75 -5.46 -2.60
N VAL A 39 -12.06 -6.61 -3.20
CA VAL A 39 -12.24 -6.75 -4.66
C VAL A 39 -13.28 -5.77 -5.23
N SER A 40 -14.36 -5.49 -4.49
CA SER A 40 -15.37 -4.52 -4.89
C SER A 40 -14.82 -3.10 -5.01
N LEU A 41 -13.93 -2.69 -4.08
CA LEU A 41 -13.26 -1.39 -4.12
C LEU A 41 -12.28 -1.32 -5.29
N LEU A 42 -11.50 -2.38 -5.53
CA LEU A 42 -10.61 -2.44 -6.69
C LEU A 42 -11.35 -2.33 -8.01
N ARG A 43 -12.54 -2.97 -8.11
CA ARG A 43 -13.41 -2.84 -9.29
C ARG A 43 -13.92 -1.40 -9.47
N GLN A 44 -14.30 -0.72 -8.39
CA GLN A 44 -14.74 0.68 -8.44
C GLN A 44 -13.61 1.60 -8.91
N VAL A 45 -12.36 1.31 -8.51
CA VAL A 45 -11.20 2.04 -9.00
C VAL A 45 -10.92 1.75 -10.48
N ALA A 46 -11.12 0.52 -10.94
CA ALA A 46 -10.80 0.13 -12.32
C ALA A 46 -11.90 0.44 -13.36
N VAL A 47 -13.15 0.59 -12.91
CA VAL A 47 -14.34 0.73 -13.74
C VAL A 47 -15.21 1.89 -13.26
N HIS A 48 -15.34 2.89 -14.12
CA HIS A 48 -16.05 4.14 -13.94
C HIS A 48 -16.99 4.42 -15.13
N ASP A 49 -17.95 5.30 -14.92
CA ASP A 49 -18.99 5.66 -15.90
C ASP A 49 -18.43 6.40 -17.13
N THR A 50 -17.24 7.00 -17.03
CA THR A 50 -16.63 7.80 -18.10
C THR A 50 -15.25 7.26 -18.49
N PRO A 51 -14.87 7.36 -19.78
CA PRO A 51 -13.62 6.78 -20.29
C PRO A 51 -12.36 7.39 -19.66
N VAL A 52 -12.40 8.69 -19.34
CA VAL A 52 -11.27 9.40 -18.71
C VAL A 52 -10.97 8.81 -17.33
N TRP A 53 -12.00 8.59 -16.51
CA TRP A 53 -11.82 8.04 -15.15
C TRP A 53 -11.45 6.55 -15.17
N ASN A 54 -11.90 5.80 -16.17
CA ASN A 54 -11.39 4.44 -16.42
C ASN A 54 -9.88 4.44 -16.67
N TRP A 55 -9.41 5.36 -17.51
CA TRP A 55 -7.99 5.48 -17.83
C TRP A 55 -7.17 5.88 -16.59
N ILE A 56 -7.60 6.92 -15.86
CA ILE A 56 -6.96 7.35 -14.60
C ILE A 56 -6.89 6.20 -13.59
N GLY A 57 -8.01 5.49 -13.38
CA GLY A 57 -8.10 4.37 -12.45
C GLY A 57 -7.13 3.24 -12.76
N ARG A 58 -7.16 2.76 -14.01
CA ARG A 58 -6.29 1.66 -14.47
C ARG A 58 -4.82 2.04 -14.51
N PHE A 59 -4.52 3.26 -14.96
CA PHE A 59 -3.16 3.77 -15.00
C PHE A 59 -2.59 3.90 -13.58
N THR A 60 -3.37 4.42 -12.64
CA THR A 60 -2.98 4.51 -11.22
C THR A 60 -2.72 3.13 -10.63
N LEU A 61 -3.62 2.16 -10.85
CA LEU A 61 -3.40 0.77 -10.41
C LEU A 61 -2.14 0.17 -11.05
N GLY A 62 -1.91 0.44 -12.33
CA GLY A 62 -0.70 0.05 -13.05
C GLY A 62 0.56 0.62 -12.40
N ILE A 63 0.58 1.90 -12.05
CA ILE A 63 1.71 2.52 -11.34
C ILE A 63 1.90 1.91 -9.96
N VAL A 64 0.83 1.76 -9.16
CA VAL A 64 0.92 1.18 -7.81
C VAL A 64 1.50 -0.23 -7.84
N LEU A 65 1.17 -1.01 -8.88
CA LEU A 65 1.73 -2.34 -9.07
C LEU A 65 3.11 -2.33 -9.71
N ALA A 66 3.44 -1.42 -10.62
CA ALA A 66 4.74 -1.39 -11.30
C ALA A 66 5.85 -0.75 -10.43
N PHE A 67 5.48 0.20 -9.56
CA PHE A 67 6.44 0.93 -8.73
C PHE A 67 7.28 0.01 -7.84
N PRO A 68 6.72 -1.01 -7.14
CA PRO A 68 7.54 -1.90 -6.36
C PRO A 68 8.54 -2.73 -7.18
N VAL A 69 8.13 -3.20 -8.35
CA VAL A 69 9.01 -3.91 -9.29
C VAL A 69 10.13 -2.99 -9.77
N TRP A 70 9.80 -1.75 -10.14
CA TRP A 70 10.79 -0.76 -10.57
C TRP A 70 11.86 -0.54 -9.49
N VAL A 71 11.44 -0.27 -8.25
CA VAL A 71 12.38 0.00 -7.16
C VAL A 71 13.27 -1.21 -6.90
N THR A 72 12.74 -2.43 -6.97
CA THR A 72 13.51 -3.67 -6.74
C THR A 72 14.59 -3.91 -7.79
N LEU A 73 14.30 -3.58 -9.06
CA LEU A 73 15.16 -3.91 -10.19
C LEU A 73 16.22 -2.83 -10.44
N PHE A 74 15.91 -1.58 -10.16
CA PHE A 74 16.73 -0.44 -10.57
C PHE A 74 17.17 0.46 -9.42
N ASP A 75 16.37 0.55 -8.35
CA ASP A 75 16.62 1.43 -7.21
C ASP A 75 16.84 0.59 -5.93
N ASN A 76 16.60 1.16 -4.74
CA ASN A 76 16.85 0.53 -3.46
C ASN A 76 15.83 1.00 -2.40
N TRP A 77 15.09 0.06 -1.80
CA TRP A 77 14.07 0.37 -0.81
C TRP A 77 14.63 0.92 0.49
N ARG A 78 15.76 0.37 0.93
CA ARG A 78 16.43 0.76 2.18
C ARG A 78 16.95 2.20 2.09
N GLN A 79 17.51 2.57 0.94
CA GLN A 79 17.95 3.94 0.66
C GLN A 79 16.77 4.93 0.52
N LEU A 80 15.61 4.50 -0.01
CA LEU A 80 14.40 5.34 -0.03
C LEU A 80 13.96 5.73 1.40
N LEU A 81 13.96 4.78 2.33
CA LEU A 81 13.73 5.07 3.76
C LEU A 81 14.81 6.01 4.33
N GLY A 82 16.00 5.99 3.72
CA GLY A 82 17.12 6.87 4.00
C GLY A 82 16.88 8.36 3.77
N TYR A 83 15.93 8.73 2.90
CA TYR A 83 15.62 10.13 2.63
C TYR A 83 14.97 10.85 3.83
N GLY A 84 14.46 10.12 4.81
CA GLY A 84 14.00 10.69 6.08
C GLY A 84 15.13 11.17 7.01
N TYR A 85 16.40 10.85 6.72
CA TYR A 85 17.54 11.29 7.52
C TYR A 85 18.21 12.53 6.93
N SER A 86 19.01 13.19 7.77
CA SER A 86 19.94 14.20 7.29
C SER A 86 20.92 13.59 6.27
N PRO A 87 21.39 14.36 5.27
CA PRO A 87 22.32 13.86 4.25
C PRO A 87 23.53 13.11 4.83
N ALA A 88 24.09 13.59 5.94
CA ALA A 88 25.23 13.00 6.62
C ALA A 88 24.96 11.61 7.26
N LYS A 89 23.69 11.23 7.43
CA LYS A 89 23.28 9.94 8.02
C LYS A 89 22.59 8.99 7.02
N ARG A 90 22.46 9.38 5.75
CA ARG A 90 21.77 8.55 4.73
C ARG A 90 22.43 7.19 4.52
N TRP A 91 23.75 7.11 4.65
CA TRP A 91 24.49 5.85 4.57
C TRP A 91 24.09 4.84 5.65
N GLN A 92 23.47 5.27 6.75
CA GLN A 92 22.98 4.37 7.82
C GLN A 92 21.69 3.65 7.43
N SER A 93 21.05 4.08 6.33
CA SER A 93 19.77 3.53 5.90
C SER A 93 19.90 2.22 5.14
N ASP A 94 21.07 1.92 4.58
CA ASP A 94 21.37 0.62 4.01
C ASP A 94 22.77 0.19 4.45
N PRO A 95 22.91 -0.82 5.32
CA PRO A 95 24.23 -1.28 5.73
C PRO A 95 24.89 -2.15 4.65
N PHE A 96 24.16 -2.66 3.66
CA PHE A 96 24.69 -3.57 2.64
C PHE A 96 25.27 -2.85 1.42
N ASP A 97 24.76 -1.65 1.12
CA ASP A 97 25.23 -0.84 -0.01
C ASP A 97 25.58 0.57 0.44
N THR A 98 26.87 0.91 0.35
CA THR A 98 27.38 2.23 0.69
C THR A 98 27.34 3.21 -0.47
N ALA A 99 27.09 2.74 -1.70
CA ALA A 99 26.95 3.61 -2.87
C ALA A 99 25.49 4.06 -3.01
N LEU A 100 25.29 5.36 -3.24
CA LEU A 100 23.94 5.88 -3.47
C LEU A 100 23.45 5.50 -4.87
N THR A 101 22.15 5.22 -4.99
CA THR A 101 21.50 5.06 -6.30
C THR A 101 21.75 6.27 -7.17
N ALA A 102 22.08 6.05 -8.45
CA ALA A 102 22.32 7.12 -9.41
C ALA A 102 21.10 8.05 -9.55
N GLU A 103 21.35 9.36 -9.59
CA GLU A 103 20.33 10.41 -9.65
C GLU A 103 19.27 10.22 -10.75
N PRO A 104 19.60 9.80 -11.99
CA PRO A 104 18.59 9.59 -13.03
C PRO A 104 17.57 8.51 -12.66
N ILE A 105 18.04 7.42 -12.03
CA ILE A 105 17.17 6.32 -11.58
C ILE A 105 16.28 6.82 -10.44
N ARG A 106 16.88 7.51 -9.46
CA ARG A 106 16.15 8.11 -8.34
C ARG A 106 15.08 9.09 -8.83
N GLY A 107 15.37 9.87 -9.86
CA GLY A 107 14.42 10.79 -10.49
C GLY A 107 13.19 10.07 -11.06
N ILE A 108 13.39 8.94 -11.75
CA ILE A 108 12.28 8.12 -12.26
C ILE A 108 11.46 7.55 -11.10
N THR A 109 12.11 7.04 -10.05
CA THR A 109 11.43 6.54 -8.85
C THR A 109 10.55 7.61 -8.21
N VAL A 110 11.07 8.83 -8.05
CA VAL A 110 10.31 9.96 -7.50
C VAL A 110 9.15 10.33 -8.42
N ALA A 111 9.35 10.35 -9.75
CA ALA A 111 8.29 10.64 -10.71
C ALA A 111 7.16 9.61 -10.65
N LEU A 112 7.48 8.31 -10.59
CA LEU A 112 6.50 7.23 -10.43
C LEU A 112 5.75 7.34 -9.10
N LEU A 113 6.46 7.66 -8.01
CA LEU A 113 5.86 7.87 -6.69
C LEU A 113 4.86 9.04 -6.72
N VAL A 114 5.27 10.20 -7.25
CA VAL A 114 4.41 11.39 -7.34
C VAL A 114 3.18 11.11 -8.23
N ALA A 115 3.38 10.50 -9.40
CA ALA A 115 2.28 10.15 -10.30
C ALA A 115 1.29 9.17 -9.64
N GLY A 116 1.79 8.16 -8.95
CA GLY A 116 0.98 7.20 -8.21
C GLY A 116 0.20 7.86 -7.06
N LEU A 117 0.85 8.71 -6.27
CA LEU A 117 0.21 9.45 -5.17
C LEU A 117 -0.88 10.40 -5.68
N LEU A 118 -0.61 11.14 -6.76
CA LEU A 118 -1.59 12.04 -7.38
C LEU A 118 -2.79 11.27 -7.94
N GLY A 119 -2.55 10.16 -8.65
CA GLY A 119 -3.61 9.29 -9.16
C GLY A 119 -4.50 8.76 -8.04
N CYS A 120 -3.88 8.23 -6.97
CA CYS A 120 -4.59 7.78 -5.78
C CYS A 120 -5.37 8.92 -5.10
N ALA A 121 -4.78 10.11 -4.98
CA ALA A 121 -5.41 11.27 -4.36
C ALA A 121 -6.61 11.79 -5.16
N LEU A 122 -6.52 11.80 -6.49
CA LEU A 122 -7.62 12.16 -7.39
C LEU A 122 -8.78 11.17 -7.26
N LEU A 123 -8.49 9.86 -7.26
CA LEU A 123 -9.48 8.82 -7.06
C LEU A 123 -10.12 8.92 -5.67
N TYR A 124 -9.33 9.20 -4.65
CA TYR A 124 -9.81 9.40 -3.28
C TYR A 124 -10.75 10.60 -3.16
N ALA A 125 -10.40 11.73 -3.80
CA ALA A 125 -11.27 12.91 -3.86
C ALA A 125 -12.58 12.62 -4.60
N ARG A 126 -12.51 11.94 -5.74
CA ARG A 126 -13.67 11.52 -6.54
C ARG A 126 -14.63 10.62 -5.76
N HIS A 127 -14.10 9.65 -5.02
CA HIS A 127 -14.92 8.72 -4.23
C HIS A 127 -15.39 9.30 -2.89
N ARG A 128 -15.27 10.62 -2.69
CA ARG A 128 -15.64 11.29 -1.44
C ARG A 128 -15.01 10.63 -0.21
N GLY A 129 -13.72 10.25 -0.30
CA GLY A 129 -12.95 9.89 0.90
C GLY A 129 -13.13 10.96 1.98
N SER A 130 -12.88 10.74 3.26
CA SER A 130 -13.17 11.74 4.32
C SER A 130 -11.90 12.43 4.85
N ILE A 131 -11.93 13.75 5.09
CA ILE A 131 -10.74 14.47 5.59
C ILE A 131 -10.19 13.83 6.88
N PRO A 132 -11.04 13.47 7.86
CA PRO A 132 -10.57 12.79 9.07
C PRO A 132 -9.82 11.49 8.78
N LEU A 133 -10.23 10.72 7.77
CA LEU A 133 -9.54 9.48 7.41
C LEU A 133 -8.14 9.75 6.86
N ALA A 134 -7.97 10.76 6.01
CA ALA A 134 -6.64 11.15 5.52
C ALA A 134 -5.72 11.63 6.66
N VAL A 135 -6.26 12.45 7.58
CA VAL A 135 -5.52 12.91 8.77
C VAL A 135 -5.14 11.74 9.67
N MET A 136 -6.05 10.79 9.88
CA MET A 136 -5.79 9.58 10.66
C MET A 136 -4.66 8.74 10.03
N TRP A 137 -4.67 8.54 8.71
CA TRP A 137 -3.58 7.85 8.01
C TRP A 137 -2.23 8.58 8.13
N ALA A 138 -2.23 9.92 8.08
CA ALA A 138 -1.02 10.70 8.32
C ALA A 138 -0.46 10.47 9.73
N ALA A 139 -1.33 10.53 10.74
CA ALA A 139 -0.95 10.35 12.14
C ALA A 139 -0.44 8.94 12.43
N ILE A 140 -1.13 7.91 11.92
CA ILE A 140 -0.71 6.52 12.05
C ILE A 140 0.63 6.30 11.33
N GLY A 141 0.77 6.80 10.09
CA GLY A 141 2.00 6.69 9.32
C GLY A 141 3.19 7.33 10.04
N LEU A 142 3.01 8.55 10.54
CA LEU A 142 4.02 9.27 11.30
C LEU A 142 4.40 8.53 12.60
N ALA A 143 3.41 8.03 13.34
CA ALA A 143 3.66 7.26 14.57
C ALA A 143 4.44 5.97 14.27
N CYS A 144 4.02 5.22 13.25
CA CYS A 144 4.75 4.02 12.82
C CYS A 144 6.19 4.33 12.43
N ILE A 145 6.44 5.39 11.65
CA ILE A 145 7.80 5.79 11.30
C ILE A 145 8.60 6.17 12.55
N TYR A 146 8.03 6.98 13.45
CA TYR A 146 8.70 7.43 14.66
C TYR A 146 9.12 6.27 15.58
N PHE A 147 8.22 5.30 15.80
CA PHE A 147 8.47 4.19 16.72
C PHE A 147 9.21 3.00 16.09
N LEU A 148 8.89 2.65 14.84
CA LEU A 148 9.39 1.42 14.22
C LEU A 148 10.72 1.63 13.46
N ASN A 149 10.99 2.84 12.96
CA ASN A 149 12.21 3.10 12.21
C ASN A 149 13.49 2.94 13.06
N PRO A 150 13.55 3.41 14.33
CA PRO A 150 14.71 3.14 15.20
C PRO A 150 14.95 1.65 15.45
N ILE A 151 13.88 0.86 15.57
CA ILE A 151 13.97 -0.61 15.72
C ILE A 151 14.57 -1.21 14.44
N ARG A 152 14.05 -0.79 13.29
CA ARG A 152 14.53 -1.24 11.97
C ARG A 152 16.03 -0.98 11.78
N ILE A 153 16.54 0.21 12.12
CA ILE A 153 17.98 0.52 12.01
C ILE A 153 18.82 -0.46 12.85
N ARG A 154 18.41 -0.73 14.10
CA ARG A 154 19.15 -1.64 14.99
C ARG A 154 19.18 -3.06 14.43
N LEU A 155 18.06 -3.51 13.86
CA LEU A 155 17.96 -4.82 13.24
C LEU A 155 18.79 -4.93 11.96
N ASP A 156 18.82 -3.88 11.14
CA ASP A 156 19.66 -3.81 9.94
C ASP A 156 21.16 -3.90 10.30
N VAL A 157 21.61 -3.18 11.34
CA VAL A 157 22.99 -3.27 11.84
C VAL A 157 23.31 -4.66 12.38
N TYR A 158 22.38 -5.29 13.11
CA TYR A 158 22.56 -6.66 13.59
C TYR A 158 22.68 -7.66 12.43
N LEU A 159 21.85 -7.51 11.40
CA LEU A 159 21.88 -8.35 10.21
C LEU A 159 23.19 -8.15 9.42
N TYR A 160 23.69 -6.92 9.33
CA TYR A 160 25.01 -6.64 8.78
C TYR A 160 26.14 -7.30 9.61
N GLY A 161 26.06 -7.23 10.94
CA GLY A 161 27.03 -7.88 11.83
C GLY A 161 27.06 -9.41 11.69
N THR A 162 25.97 -10.03 11.24
CA THR A 162 25.89 -11.49 11.02
C THR A 162 26.32 -11.92 9.61
N GLN A 163 26.85 -11.01 8.78
CA GLN A 163 27.30 -11.30 7.41
C GLN A 163 28.35 -12.41 7.30
N ALA A 164 29.27 -12.52 8.27
CA ALA A 164 30.25 -13.60 8.27
C ALA A 164 29.58 -14.98 8.37
N SER A 165 28.47 -15.09 9.10
CA SER A 165 27.66 -16.31 9.22
C SER A 165 26.75 -16.54 7.99
N LEU A 166 26.45 -15.50 7.21
CA LEU A 166 25.70 -15.61 5.95
C LEU A 166 26.55 -16.18 4.80
N ALA A 167 27.87 -15.96 4.85
CA ALA A 167 28.79 -16.40 3.80
C ALA A 167 29.08 -17.91 3.82
N ASP A 168 29.04 -18.54 5.00
CA ASP A 168 29.19 -20.00 5.18
C ASP A 168 28.21 -20.54 6.25
N PRO A 169 26.89 -20.58 5.95
CA PRO A 169 25.87 -20.88 6.95
C PRO A 169 25.80 -22.38 7.25
N ARG A 170 25.74 -22.76 8.54
CA ARG A 170 25.35 -24.12 8.90
C ARG A 170 23.84 -24.29 8.65
N PRO A 171 23.35 -25.51 8.35
CA PRO A 171 21.92 -25.71 8.05
C PRO A 171 20.94 -25.20 9.11
N VAL A 172 21.29 -25.31 10.39
CA VAL A 172 20.50 -24.78 11.52
C VAL A 172 20.46 -23.25 11.53
N ASP A 173 21.56 -22.61 11.11
CA ASP A 173 21.66 -21.15 11.06
C ASP A 173 20.77 -20.58 9.94
N VAL A 174 20.65 -21.29 8.80
CA VAL A 174 19.82 -20.87 7.66
C VAL A 174 18.36 -20.67 8.07
N GLY A 175 17.77 -21.62 8.81
CA GLY A 175 16.37 -21.52 9.24
C GLY A 175 16.13 -20.33 10.18
N PHE A 176 17.04 -20.13 11.13
CA PHE A 176 16.99 -18.99 12.06
C PHE A 176 17.16 -17.64 11.33
N ILE A 177 18.10 -17.57 10.39
CA ILE A 177 18.34 -16.40 9.54
C ILE A 177 17.09 -16.04 8.73
N LEU A 178 16.47 -17.02 8.06
CA LEU A 178 15.27 -16.78 7.25
C LEU A 178 14.08 -16.32 8.07
N PHE A 179 13.89 -16.89 9.27
CA PHE A 179 12.85 -16.45 10.20
C PHE A 179 13.04 -14.98 10.64
N TRP A 180 14.27 -14.62 11.03
CA TRP A 180 14.61 -13.25 11.40
C TRP A 180 14.49 -12.26 10.23
N ALA A 181 14.98 -12.66 9.05
CA ALA A 181 14.92 -11.86 7.83
C ALA A 181 13.46 -11.57 7.44
N LEU A 182 12.57 -12.56 7.55
CA LEU A 182 11.14 -12.37 7.32
C LEU A 182 10.54 -11.29 8.24
N GLY A 183 10.87 -11.33 9.55
CA GLY A 183 10.43 -10.32 10.51
C GLY A 183 10.94 -8.92 10.16
N LEU A 184 12.21 -8.82 9.76
CA LEU A 184 12.80 -7.56 9.30
C LEU A 184 12.13 -7.04 8.02
N TYR A 185 11.88 -7.88 7.02
CA TYR A 185 11.21 -7.45 5.80
C TYR A 185 9.75 -7.06 6.03
N ALA A 186 9.05 -7.73 6.94
CA ALA A 186 7.73 -7.31 7.39
C ALA A 186 7.78 -5.91 8.05
N LEU A 187 8.79 -5.66 8.90
CA LEU A 187 9.01 -4.35 9.51
C LEU A 187 9.31 -3.26 8.47
N ILE A 188 10.21 -3.53 7.52
CA ILE A 188 10.56 -2.59 6.44
C ILE A 188 9.34 -2.33 5.55
N ALA A 189 8.62 -3.37 5.12
CA ALA A 189 7.40 -3.22 4.33
C ALA A 189 6.33 -2.42 5.07
N GLY A 190 6.18 -2.64 6.39
CA GLY A 190 5.29 -1.86 7.24
C GLY A 190 5.69 -0.38 7.32
N LEU A 191 6.98 -0.08 7.43
CA LEU A 191 7.51 1.28 7.38
C LEU A 191 7.29 1.95 6.02
N LEU A 192 7.50 1.21 4.92
CA LEU A 192 7.23 1.69 3.57
C LEU A 192 5.74 1.99 3.37
N ALA A 193 4.85 1.11 3.85
CA ALA A 193 3.40 1.33 3.81
C ALA A 193 2.98 2.54 4.66
N ALA A 194 3.58 2.70 5.84
CA ALA A 194 3.37 3.86 6.71
C ALA A 194 3.83 5.17 6.05
N GLY A 195 5.02 5.18 5.44
CA GLY A 195 5.52 6.32 4.67
C GLY A 195 4.66 6.64 3.46
N ALA A 196 4.21 5.63 2.72
CA ALA A 196 3.28 5.81 1.61
C ALA A 196 1.94 6.40 2.09
N ALA A 197 1.40 5.94 3.22
CA ALA A 197 0.17 6.48 3.81
C ALA A 197 0.33 7.94 4.25
N GLN A 198 1.47 8.28 4.84
CA GLN A 198 1.78 9.66 5.23
C GLN A 198 1.92 10.58 4.01
N LEU A 199 2.70 10.18 3.00
CA LEU A 199 2.87 10.93 1.76
C LEU A 199 1.53 11.08 1.01
N PHE A 200 0.75 10.00 0.95
CA PHE A 200 -0.59 10.03 0.37
C PHE A 200 -1.48 11.03 1.08
N ALA A 201 -1.50 11.05 2.41
CA ALA A 201 -2.33 12.00 3.15
C ALA A 201 -1.92 13.46 2.88
N VAL A 202 -0.62 13.74 2.82
CA VAL A 202 -0.08 15.08 2.49
C VAL A 202 -0.52 15.52 1.08
N VAL A 203 -0.58 14.60 0.11
CA VAL A 203 -1.03 14.90 -1.26
C VAL A 203 -2.55 14.93 -1.38
N ALA A 204 -3.26 14.05 -0.67
CA ALA A 204 -4.71 13.88 -0.77
C ALA A 204 -5.48 15.08 -0.22
N LEU A 205 -5.00 15.71 0.86
CA LEU A 205 -5.63 16.89 1.44
C LEU A 205 -5.74 18.08 0.46
N PRO A 206 -4.64 18.57 -0.17
CA PRO A 206 -4.73 19.66 -1.13
C PRO A 206 -5.46 19.25 -2.40
N VAL A 207 -5.23 18.04 -2.94
CA VAL A 207 -5.93 17.56 -4.14
C VAL A 207 -7.44 17.54 -3.91
N ARG A 208 -7.89 17.07 -2.74
CA ARG A 208 -9.30 17.09 -2.38
C ARG A 208 -9.85 18.50 -2.27
N LEU A 209 -9.12 19.43 -1.65
CA LEU A 209 -9.55 20.82 -1.53
C LEU A 209 -9.76 21.44 -2.92
N VAL A 210 -8.79 21.25 -3.83
CA VAL A 210 -8.87 21.71 -5.22
C VAL A 210 -10.04 21.04 -5.96
N TYR A 211 -10.19 19.73 -5.82
CA TYR A 211 -11.29 18.99 -6.44
C TYR A 211 -12.64 19.51 -5.98
N TRP A 212 -12.82 19.69 -4.67
CA TRP A 212 -14.05 20.21 -4.07
C TRP A 212 -14.35 21.63 -4.55
N LEU A 213 -13.36 22.51 -4.63
CA LEU A 213 -13.54 23.86 -5.18
C LEU A 213 -13.97 23.82 -6.66
N ALA A 214 -13.36 22.93 -7.45
CA ALA A 214 -13.64 22.80 -8.88
C ALA A 214 -15.02 22.17 -9.18
N THR A 215 -15.54 21.34 -8.28
CA THR A 215 -16.86 20.70 -8.43
C THR A 215 -17.96 21.35 -7.58
N ARG A 216 -17.64 22.41 -6.84
CA ARG A 216 -18.59 23.14 -6.00
C ARG A 216 -19.77 23.65 -6.83
N GLY A 217 -20.99 23.25 -6.45
CA GLY A 217 -22.23 23.66 -7.14
C GLY A 217 -22.64 22.79 -8.32
N ARG A 218 -21.85 21.77 -8.70
CA ARG A 218 -22.32 20.72 -9.60
C ARG A 218 -23.06 19.66 -8.78
N VAL A 219 -24.29 19.33 -9.17
CA VAL A 219 -25.00 18.14 -8.65
C VAL A 219 -24.30 16.91 -9.23
N GLU A 220 -23.12 16.58 -8.70
CA GLU A 220 -22.45 15.34 -9.06
C GLU A 220 -23.30 14.19 -8.50
N GLN A 221 -23.94 13.45 -9.41
CA GLN A 221 -24.65 12.20 -9.12
C GLN A 221 -23.82 11.38 -8.15
N GLU A 222 -24.39 11.09 -6.99
CA GLU A 222 -23.73 10.26 -5.98
C GLU A 222 -23.29 8.96 -6.62
N ALA A 223 -22.05 8.53 -6.38
CA ALA A 223 -21.56 7.27 -6.91
C ALA A 223 -22.59 6.16 -6.57
N PRO A 224 -22.94 5.26 -7.52
CA PRO A 224 -24.10 4.37 -7.41
C PRO A 224 -24.18 3.57 -6.10
N VAL A 225 -23.03 3.30 -5.48
CA VAL A 225 -22.89 2.62 -4.19
C VAL A 225 -23.51 3.41 -3.04
N TYR A 226 -23.32 4.74 -2.99
CA TYR A 226 -23.92 5.58 -1.95
C TYR A 226 -25.44 5.63 -2.09
N GLN A 227 -25.96 5.54 -3.32
CA GLN A 227 -27.40 5.41 -3.55
C GLN A 227 -27.95 4.09 -3.00
N VAL A 228 -27.20 2.98 -3.11
CA VAL A 228 -27.59 1.69 -2.51
C VAL A 228 -27.58 1.76 -0.98
N PHE A 229 -26.59 2.41 -0.38
CA PHE A 229 -26.54 2.61 1.07
C PHE A 229 -27.64 3.54 1.57
N GLN A 230 -27.94 4.63 0.85
CA GLN A 230 -29.07 5.50 1.16
C GLN A 230 -30.39 4.77 1.04
N ARG A 231 -30.62 3.98 -0.02
CA ARG A 231 -31.82 3.16 -0.15
C ARG A 231 -31.97 2.16 0.99
N LYS A 232 -30.88 1.50 1.40
CA LYS A 232 -30.90 0.60 2.58
C LYS A 232 -31.16 1.35 3.89
N ALA A 233 -30.56 2.53 4.07
CA ALA A 233 -30.76 3.35 5.26
C ALA A 233 -32.19 3.91 5.33
N GLN A 234 -32.75 4.32 4.20
CA GLN A 234 -34.15 4.74 4.04
C GLN A 234 -35.10 3.59 4.32
N ALA A 235 -34.86 2.40 3.76
CA ALA A 235 -35.64 1.19 4.05
C ALA A 235 -35.58 0.74 5.52
N LEU A 236 -34.54 1.14 6.27
CA LEU A 236 -34.43 0.91 7.72
C LEU A 236 -35.11 2.02 8.55
N HIS A 237 -35.35 3.19 7.98
CA HIS A 237 -35.99 4.34 8.63
C HIS A 237 -37.47 4.52 8.26
N GLU A 238 -37.96 3.82 7.23
CA GLU A 238 -39.39 3.66 7.01
C GLU A 238 -39.93 2.73 8.11
N PRO A 239 -40.72 3.24 9.08
CA PRO A 239 -41.52 2.34 9.90
C PRO A 239 -42.41 1.56 8.92
N ALA A 240 -42.61 0.26 9.17
CA ALA A 240 -43.53 -0.56 8.41
C ALA A 240 -44.91 0.10 8.41
N ALA A 241 -45.17 0.95 7.41
CA ALA A 241 -46.37 1.73 7.30
C ALA A 241 -47.38 0.86 6.57
N GLY A 242 -48.22 0.20 7.36
CA GLY A 242 -49.57 -0.17 6.98
C GLY A 242 -49.69 -1.37 6.03
N GLY A 243 -50.00 -2.53 6.62
CA GLY A 243 -50.50 -3.68 5.89
C GLY A 243 -50.92 -4.77 6.85
N GLU A 244 -51.97 -4.53 7.64
CA GLU A 244 -52.74 -5.63 8.20
C GLU A 244 -53.16 -6.54 7.03
N PRO A 245 -52.96 -7.87 7.11
CA PRO A 245 -53.50 -8.77 6.10
C PRO A 245 -55.02 -8.78 6.24
N GLY A 246 -55.69 -7.98 5.41
CA GLY A 246 -57.13 -7.99 5.28
C GLY A 246 -57.61 -9.42 5.02
N ALA A 247 -58.53 -9.89 5.87
CA ALA A 247 -59.18 -11.19 5.74
C ALA A 247 -59.82 -11.35 4.35
N PRO A 248 -59.73 -12.53 3.72
CA PRO A 248 -60.36 -12.74 2.43
C PRO A 248 -61.89 -12.77 2.61
N THR A 249 -62.57 -11.73 2.13
CA THR A 249 -64.02 -11.76 1.93
C THR A 249 -64.31 -12.63 0.71
N ASN A 250 -64.76 -13.87 0.96
CA ASN A 250 -65.35 -14.72 -0.05
C ASN A 250 -66.68 -14.11 -0.50
N SER A 251 -66.75 -13.67 -1.75
CA SER A 251 -68.01 -13.43 -2.44
C SER A 251 -67.87 -13.99 -3.86
N GLU A 252 -68.32 -15.22 -4.05
CA GLU A 252 -68.94 -15.67 -5.30
C GLU A 252 -69.63 -17.02 -5.06
N SER A 253 -70.93 -16.95 -4.79
CA SER A 253 -71.89 -17.97 -5.19
C SER A 253 -72.62 -17.42 -6.41
N VAL A 254 -72.69 -18.21 -7.49
CA VAL A 254 -73.90 -18.55 -8.28
C VAL A 254 -73.45 -19.08 -9.65
N GLY A 255 -73.89 -20.31 -9.95
CA GLY A 255 -73.71 -21.02 -11.21
C GLY A 255 -73.89 -22.51 -10.99
#